data_AF-A0A559KXF8-F1
#
_entry.id   AF-A0A559KXF8-F1
#
_cell.length_a   1.000
_cell.length_b   1.000
_cell.length_c   1.000
_cell.angle_alpha   90.00
_cell.angle_beta   90.00
_cell.angle_gamma   90.00
#
_symmetry.space_group_name_H-M   'P 1'
#
loop_
_entity.id
_entity.type
_entity.pdbx_description
1 polymer ?
#
loop_
_entity_poly.entity_id
_entity_poly.type
_entity_poly.pdbx_seq_one_letter_code
_entity_poly.pdbx_strand_id
1 'polypeptide(L)'
;MDLSQIGALPYLKVLALGSYIFTNERETDWIASLKRSNRSGGLEEPYLDDCPILHKAGQYGPLTTGGYPVPGTVIYGVGQNKNTYIFENSIKWHHVLSGWKNSMRGLKKFVMGGKDWSYEFLTTKAILQQDEYADID
;
A
#
# COMPACT_ATOMS: atom_id res chain seq x y z
N MET A 1 -0.16 9.35 3.34
CA MET A 1 0.39 8.58 4.47
C MET A 1 1.53 7.73 3.92
N ASP A 2 2.64 7.56 4.63
CA ASP A 2 3.76 6.71 4.18
C ASP A 2 3.74 5.43 5.03
N LEU A 3 3.35 4.30 4.43
CA LEU A 3 3.20 3.03 5.14
C LEU A 3 4.49 2.56 5.80
N SER A 4 5.65 2.89 5.22
CA SER A 4 6.94 2.47 5.76
C SER A 4 7.25 3.07 7.14
N GLN A 5 6.54 4.14 7.53
CA GLN A 5 6.72 4.81 8.82
C GLN A 5 5.94 4.18 9.98
N ILE A 6 5.02 3.26 9.70
CA ILE A 6 4.22 2.56 10.73
C ILE A 6 5.11 1.64 11.58
N GLY A 7 6.26 1.22 11.05
CA GLY A 7 7.22 0.36 11.75
C GLY A 7 6.78 -1.11 11.76
N ALA A 8 7.32 -1.88 12.71
CA ALA A 8 7.08 -3.30 12.80
C ALA A 8 5.75 -3.61 13.50
N LEU A 9 4.92 -4.46 12.88
CA LEU A 9 3.68 -4.97 13.47
C LEU A 9 3.79 -6.50 13.63
N PRO A 10 4.51 -6.99 14.66
CA PRO A 10 4.92 -8.40 14.73
C PRO A 10 3.78 -9.40 14.90
N TYR A 11 2.59 -8.95 15.29
CA TYR A 11 1.40 -9.79 15.50
C TYR A 11 0.29 -9.53 14.48
N LEU A 12 0.53 -8.68 13.48
CA LEU A 12 -0.49 -8.34 12.49
C LEU A 12 -0.73 -9.53 11.58
N LYS A 13 -1.94 -10.10 11.65
CA LYS A 13 -2.37 -11.20 10.79
C LYS A 13 -3.14 -10.72 9.56
N VAL A 14 -3.97 -9.69 9.73
CA VAL A 14 -4.88 -9.17 8.70
C VAL A 14 -4.51 -7.73 8.39
N LEU A 15 -4.38 -7.39 7.11
CA LEU A 15 -4.12 -6.03 6.64
C LEU A 15 -5.09 -5.70 5.50
N ALA A 16 -5.90 -4.66 5.66
CA ALA A 16 -6.77 -4.15 4.63
C ALA A 16 -6.37 -2.71 4.29
N LEU A 17 -6.05 -2.45 3.02
CA LEU A 17 -5.59 -1.15 2.51
C LEU A 17 -6.41 -0.69 1.31
N GLY A 18 -7.71 -1.00 1.26
CA GLY A 18 -8.57 -0.70 0.11
C GLY A 18 -8.37 0.72 -0.43
N SER A 19 -8.25 0.85 -1.75
CA SER A 19 -8.01 2.12 -2.47
C SER A 19 -6.70 2.84 -2.14
N TYR A 20 -5.74 2.19 -1.48
CA TYR A 20 -4.42 2.77 -1.22
C TYR A 20 -3.57 2.83 -2.50
N ILE A 21 -3.02 4.00 -2.80
CA ILE A 21 -2.12 4.20 -3.95
C ILE A 21 -0.67 4.03 -3.49
N PHE A 22 0.00 2.99 -3.96
CA PHE A 22 1.42 2.78 -3.73
C PHE A 22 2.24 3.70 -4.64
N THR A 23 3.17 4.46 -4.09
CA THR A 23 4.02 5.38 -4.87
C THR A 23 5.47 4.96 -4.93
N ASN A 24 5.92 4.10 -4.03
CA ASN A 24 7.32 3.70 -3.95
C ASN A 24 7.50 2.26 -3.43
N GLU A 25 8.68 1.71 -3.64
CA GLU A 25 9.00 0.31 -3.31
C GLU A 25 9.01 0.04 -1.80
N ARG A 26 9.34 1.04 -0.98
CA ARG A 26 9.42 0.86 0.48
C ARG A 26 8.08 0.50 1.10
N GLU A 27 6.98 0.99 0.53
CA GLU A 27 5.62 0.66 0.98
C GLU A 27 5.30 -0.81 0.73
N THR A 28 5.68 -1.34 -0.43
CA THR A 28 5.48 -2.75 -0.78
C THR A 28 6.44 -3.68 -0.03
N ASP A 29 7.65 -3.21 0.24
CA ASP A 29 8.64 -3.90 1.06
C ASP A 29 8.24 -3.93 2.53
N TRP A 30 7.62 -2.86 3.02
CA TRP A 30 7.07 -2.82 4.37
C TRP A 30 6.03 -3.94 4.56
N ILE A 31 5.12 -4.14 3.61
CA ILE A 31 4.17 -5.27 3.69
C ILE A 31 4.89 -6.61 3.70
N ALA A 32 5.92 -6.79 2.86
CA ALA A 32 6.73 -8.01 2.85
C ALA A 32 7.49 -8.23 4.18
N SER A 33 7.87 -7.14 4.86
CA SER A 33 8.53 -7.19 6.16
C SER A 33 7.62 -7.74 7.27
N LEU A 34 6.30 -7.64 7.08
CA LEU A 34 5.29 -8.20 7.99
C LEU A 34 5.21 -9.74 7.91
N LYS A 35 6.07 -10.41 7.14
CA LYS A 35 6.10 -11.88 7.05
C LYS A 35 6.24 -12.55 8.43
N ARG A 36 5.78 -13.79 8.51
CA ARG A 36 5.98 -14.64 9.70
C ARG A 36 7.49 -14.82 9.96
N SER A 37 7.94 -14.38 11.12
CA SER A 37 9.28 -14.66 11.64
C SER A 37 9.18 -15.72 12.73
N ASN A 38 10.27 -16.45 13.01
CA ASN A 38 10.29 -17.60 13.94
C ASN A 38 9.81 -17.33 15.39
N ARG A 39 9.38 -16.09 15.72
CA ARG A 39 8.88 -15.72 17.06
C ARG A 39 7.51 -15.03 17.09
N SER A 40 6.91 -14.69 15.95
CA SER A 40 5.59 -14.04 15.94
C SER A 40 4.81 -14.31 14.64
N GLY A 41 3.48 -14.40 14.77
CA GLY A 41 2.55 -14.56 13.66
C GLY A 41 2.59 -13.30 12.79
N GLY A 42 3.18 -13.43 11.61
CA GLY A 42 3.18 -12.36 10.61
C GLY A 42 1.91 -12.38 9.77
N LEU A 43 1.90 -11.54 8.75
CA LEU A 43 0.76 -11.31 7.88
C LEU A 43 0.33 -12.61 7.20
N GLU A 44 -0.95 -12.92 7.38
CA GLU A 44 -1.62 -14.08 6.81
C GLU A 44 -2.65 -13.65 5.75
N GLU A 45 -3.28 -12.48 5.91
CA GLU A 45 -4.38 -12.01 5.04
C GLU A 45 -4.26 -10.53 4.63
N PRO A 46 -3.57 -10.24 3.51
CA PRO A 46 -3.65 -8.96 2.81
C PRO A 46 -4.89 -8.84 1.91
N TYR A 47 -5.60 -7.72 2.08
CA TYR A 47 -6.69 -7.25 1.22
C TYR A 47 -6.31 -5.91 0.58
N LEU A 48 -6.06 -5.94 -0.73
CA LEU A 48 -5.51 -4.83 -1.52
C LEU A 48 -6.44 -4.47 -2.69
N ASP A 49 -7.73 -4.40 -2.39
CA ASP A 49 -8.78 -4.04 -3.36
C ASP A 49 -8.54 -2.61 -3.89
N ASP A 50 -8.55 -2.46 -5.21
CA ASP A 50 -8.31 -1.19 -5.91
C ASP A 50 -7.06 -0.42 -5.45
N CYS A 51 -5.97 -1.14 -5.14
CA CYS A 51 -4.70 -0.52 -4.81
C CYS A 51 -3.78 -0.42 -6.05
N PRO A 52 -3.74 0.71 -6.78
CA PRO A 52 -2.80 0.87 -7.88
C PRO A 52 -1.38 1.16 -7.39
N ILE A 53 -0.40 0.84 -8.23
CA ILE A 53 0.97 1.36 -8.12
C ILE A 53 1.11 2.52 -9.09
N LEU A 54 1.51 3.68 -8.58
CA LEU A 54 1.79 4.86 -9.38
C LEU A 54 3.05 4.62 -10.22
N HIS A 55 2.87 4.43 -11.53
CA HIS A 55 3.98 4.24 -12.46
C HIS A 55 4.62 5.57 -12.89
N LYS A 56 3.82 6.61 -13.13
CA LYS A 56 4.31 7.89 -13.63
C LYS A 56 3.39 9.04 -13.24
N ALA A 57 3.97 10.15 -12.79
CA ALA A 57 3.24 11.38 -12.49
C ALA A 57 4.05 12.61 -12.87
N GLY A 58 3.38 13.59 -13.48
CA GLY A 58 3.91 14.96 -13.57
C GLY A 58 3.51 15.74 -12.34
N GLN A 59 4.48 16.33 -11.63
CA GLN A 59 4.22 17.11 -10.43
C GLN A 59 5.09 18.37 -10.38
N TYR A 60 4.61 19.38 -9.65
CA TYR A 60 5.44 20.54 -9.34
C TYR A 60 6.48 20.15 -8.29
N GLY A 61 7.74 20.44 -8.58
CA GLY A 61 8.84 20.15 -7.68
C GLY A 61 9.28 21.36 -6.84
N PRO A 62 10.23 21.15 -5.92
CA PRO A 62 10.99 19.91 -5.71
C PRO A 62 10.14 18.76 -5.14
N LEU A 63 10.49 17.53 -5.53
CA LEU A 63 9.85 16.29 -5.05
C LEU A 63 10.74 15.60 -4.01
N THR A 64 10.10 14.96 -3.04
CA THR A 64 10.71 13.99 -2.13
C THR A 64 11.12 12.72 -2.88
N THR A 65 11.93 11.87 -2.25
CA THR A 65 12.32 10.56 -2.81
C THR A 65 11.10 9.67 -3.17
N GLY A 66 9.97 9.82 -2.47
CA GLY A 66 8.73 9.08 -2.73
C GLY A 66 7.87 9.67 -3.86
N GLY A 67 8.37 10.67 -4.59
CA GLY A 67 7.63 11.30 -5.68
C GLY A 67 6.49 12.20 -5.21
N TYR A 68 6.51 12.65 -3.94
CA TYR A 68 5.57 13.64 -3.40
C TYR A 68 6.17 15.04 -3.42
N PRO A 69 5.40 16.12 -3.61
CA PRO A 69 5.92 17.47 -3.50
C PRO A 69 6.45 17.73 -2.08
N VAL A 70 7.59 18.41 -1.98
CA VAL A 70 8.05 18.91 -0.67
C VAL A 70 6.99 19.86 -0.12
N PRO A 71 6.65 19.85 1.19
CA PRO A 71 5.54 20.65 1.73
C PRO A 71 5.56 22.13 1.33
N GLY A 72 6.75 22.74 1.25
CA GLY A 72 6.91 24.12 0.79
C GLY A 72 6.47 24.37 -0.65
N THR A 73 6.54 23.37 -1.53
CA THR A 73 6.14 23.44 -2.93
C THR A 73 4.63 23.67 -3.09
N VAL A 74 3.81 23.10 -2.21
CA VAL A 74 2.35 23.22 -2.27
C VAL A 74 1.86 24.45 -1.51
N ILE A 75 2.49 24.75 -0.38
CA ILE A 75 2.04 25.81 0.55
C ILE A 75 2.42 27.21 0.04
N TYR A 76 3.63 27.41 -0.50
CA TYR A 76 4.12 28.73 -0.94
C TYR A 76 3.80 29.03 -2.42
N GLY A 77 2.71 28.46 -2.94
CA GLY A 77 2.34 28.41 -4.36
C GLY A 77 2.00 29.73 -5.07
N VAL A 78 2.74 30.82 -4.85
CA VAL A 78 2.59 32.07 -5.61
C VAL A 78 3.98 32.59 -6.04
N GLY A 79 4.39 32.27 -7.28
CA GLY A 79 5.20 33.20 -8.08
C GLY A 79 6.63 32.82 -8.51
N GLN A 80 7.16 31.61 -8.29
CA GLN A 80 8.54 31.29 -8.69
C GLN A 80 8.59 29.97 -9.49
N ASN A 81 9.10 30.04 -10.73
CA ASN A 81 9.38 28.97 -11.71
C ASN A 81 8.91 27.55 -11.36
N LYS A 82 7.70 27.21 -11.83
CA LYS A 82 7.12 25.86 -11.72
C LYS A 82 7.75 24.91 -12.74
N ASN A 83 8.92 24.37 -12.43
CA ASN A 83 9.43 23.24 -13.21
C ASN A 83 8.55 22.02 -12.92
N THR A 84 7.97 21.44 -13.97
CA THR A 84 7.29 20.15 -13.88
C THR A 84 8.34 19.06 -13.81
N TYR A 85 8.32 18.30 -12.73
CA TYR A 85 9.16 17.11 -12.56
C TYR A 85 8.32 15.88 -12.88
N ILE A 86 8.93 14.98 -13.66
CA ILE A 86 8.34 13.69 -13.94
C ILE A 86 8.89 12.71 -12.91
N PHE A 87 8.01 12.21 -12.04
CA PHE A 87 8.29 11.04 -11.23
C PHE A 87 7.92 9.80 -12.04
N GLU A 88 8.84 8.84 -12.10
CA GLU A 88 8.62 7.56 -12.75
C GLU A 88 9.09 6.44 -11.82
N ASN A 89 8.23 5.47 -11.60
CA ASN A 89 8.47 4.32 -10.76
C ASN A 89 8.49 3.06 -11.63
N SER A 90 9.53 2.26 -11.49
CA SER A 90 9.70 1.00 -12.22
C SER A 90 8.93 -0.17 -11.60
N ILE A 91 8.47 -0.04 -10.34
CA ILE A 91 7.77 -1.14 -9.66
C ILE A 91 6.41 -1.39 -10.31
N LYS A 92 6.03 -2.66 -10.35
CA LYS A 92 4.76 -3.14 -10.88
C LYS A 92 4.30 -4.29 -10.00
N TRP A 93 3.00 -4.56 -9.97
CA TRP A 93 2.44 -5.60 -9.13
C TRP A 93 3.08 -6.98 -9.38
N HIS A 94 3.42 -7.33 -10.62
CA HIS A 94 4.08 -8.62 -10.87
C HIS A 94 5.48 -8.72 -10.24
N HIS A 95 6.22 -7.62 -10.08
CA HIS A 95 7.50 -7.61 -9.36
C HIS A 95 7.27 -7.87 -7.86
N VAL A 96 6.32 -7.13 -7.27
CA VAL A 96 5.96 -7.22 -5.85
C VAL A 96 5.46 -8.63 -5.50
N LEU A 97 4.50 -9.14 -6.26
CA LEU A 97 3.89 -10.46 -6.03
C LEU A 97 4.90 -11.60 -6.22
N SER A 98 5.82 -11.48 -7.17
CA SER A 98 6.91 -12.46 -7.33
C SER A 98 7.83 -12.49 -6.11
N GLY A 99 8.13 -11.33 -5.52
CA GLY A 99 8.88 -11.24 -4.27
C GLY A 99 8.12 -11.87 -3.09
N TRP A 100 6.85 -11.50 -2.92
CA TRP A 100 6.00 -12.00 -1.83
C TRP A 100 5.80 -13.51 -1.87
N LYS A 101 5.65 -14.08 -3.08
CA LYS A 101 5.57 -15.53 -3.27
C LYS A 101 6.74 -16.28 -2.63
N ASN A 102 7.94 -15.69 -2.67
CA ASN A 102 9.14 -16.33 -2.13
C ASN A 102 9.35 -16.04 -0.64
N SER A 103 8.96 -14.86 -0.17
CA SER A 103 9.28 -14.36 1.17
C SER A 103 8.15 -14.52 2.20
N MET A 104 6.89 -14.51 1.78
CA MET A 104 5.70 -14.49 2.65
C MET A 104 5.01 -15.86 2.70
N ARG A 105 5.73 -16.88 3.17
CA ARG A 105 5.25 -18.27 3.24
C ARG A 105 4.06 -18.50 4.20
N GLY A 106 3.69 -17.49 4.99
CA GLY A 106 2.57 -17.53 5.93
C GLY A 106 1.25 -17.02 5.36
N LEU A 107 1.23 -16.52 4.12
CA LEU A 107 0.01 -16.01 3.49
C LEU A 107 -1.00 -17.14 3.29
N LYS A 108 -2.22 -16.91 3.79
CA LYS A 108 -3.36 -17.81 3.67
C LYS A 108 -4.38 -17.30 2.66
N LYS A 109 -4.64 -15.99 2.67
CA LYS A 109 -5.62 -15.34 1.81
C LYS A 109 -5.00 -14.09 1.21
N PHE A 110 -5.18 -13.91 -0.09
CA PHE A 110 -4.72 -12.71 -0.79
C PHE A 110 -5.87 -12.24 -1.67
N VAL A 111 -6.37 -11.03 -1.41
CA VAL A 111 -7.46 -10.43 -2.18
C VAL A 111 -6.93 -9.20 -2.89
N MET A 112 -7.09 -9.21 -4.21
CA MET A 112 -6.69 -8.13 -5.10
C MET A 112 -7.50 -8.23 -6.38
N GLY A 113 -8.24 -7.19 -6.73
CA GLY A 113 -9.06 -7.16 -7.94
C GLY A 113 -10.14 -6.10 -7.85
N GLY A 114 -10.56 -5.58 -9.00
CA GLY A 114 -11.55 -4.51 -9.08
C GLY A 114 -12.97 -5.05 -9.01
N LYS A 115 -13.84 -4.31 -8.32
CA LYS A 115 -15.25 -4.30 -8.69
C LYS A 115 -15.58 -2.98 -9.35
N ASP A 116 -16.37 -3.11 -10.41
CA ASP A 116 -17.25 -2.06 -10.93
C ASP A 116 -17.70 -1.16 -9.77
N TRP A 117 -17.40 0.14 -9.87
CA TRP A 117 -17.30 1.14 -8.79
C TRP A 117 -18.62 1.48 -8.06
N SER A 118 -19.60 0.58 -8.05
CA SER A 118 -20.99 0.83 -7.66
C SER A 118 -21.49 0.08 -6.42
N TYR A 119 -20.65 -0.68 -5.69
CA TYR A 119 -21.12 -1.39 -4.48
C TYR A 119 -20.13 -1.31 -3.32
N GLU A 120 -20.68 -1.21 -2.10
CA GLU A 120 -20.00 -1.27 -0.81
C GLU A 120 -18.79 -2.22 -0.82
N PHE A 121 -17.67 -1.74 -0.30
CA PHE A 121 -16.40 -2.47 -0.24
C PHE A 121 -16.62 -3.91 0.23
N LEU A 122 -16.32 -4.86 -0.65
CA LEU A 122 -16.32 -6.28 -0.33
C LEU A 122 -15.40 -6.60 0.83
N THR A 123 -14.36 -5.79 1.05
CA THR A 123 -13.38 -5.97 2.12
C THR A 123 -14.03 -5.89 3.49
N THR A 124 -14.88 -4.89 3.73
CA THR A 124 -15.61 -4.74 5.00
C THR A 124 -16.60 -5.88 5.19
N LYS A 125 -17.34 -6.27 4.15
CA LYS A 125 -18.24 -7.43 4.21
C LYS A 125 -17.49 -8.75 4.43
N ALA A 126 -16.34 -8.95 3.79
CA ALA A 126 -15.56 -10.18 3.90
C ALA A 126 -14.87 -10.32 5.27
N ILE A 127 -14.47 -9.21 5.89
CA ILE A 127 -13.94 -9.20 7.25
C ILE A 127 -15.07 -9.43 8.26
N LEU A 128 -16.20 -8.73 8.12
CA LEU A 128 -17.34 -8.83 9.06
C LEU A 128 -18.13 -10.15 8.95
N GLN A 129 -18.07 -10.84 7.80
CA GLN A 129 -18.71 -12.15 7.62
C GLN A 129 -17.84 -13.34 8.07
N GLN A 130 -16.59 -13.11 8.46
CA GLN A 130 -15.80 -14.14 9.14
C GLN A 130 -16.23 -14.12 10.61
N ASP A 131 -16.83 -15.21 11.10
CA ASP A 131 -17.31 -15.37 12.49
C ASP A 131 -16.26 -15.00 13.55
N GLU A 132 -14.96 -15.07 13.21
CA GLU A 132 -13.84 -14.72 14.09
C GLU A 132 -13.65 -13.20 14.30
N TYR A 133 -14.25 -12.36 13.45
CA TYR A 133 -14.11 -10.89 13.48
C TYR A 133 -15.46 -10.14 13.47
N ALA A 134 -16.58 -10.84 13.59
CA ALA A 134 -17.93 -10.27 13.56
C ALA A 134 -18.22 -9.30 14.73
N ASP A 135 -17.45 -9.40 15.83
CA ASP A 135 -17.64 -8.62 17.07
C ASP A 135 -16.73 -7.38 17.19
N ILE A 136 -16.04 -6.97 16.11
CA ILE A 136 -15.18 -5.77 16.14
C ILE A 136 -16.01 -4.54 15.75
N ASP A 137 -16.62 -3.90 16.76
CA ASP A 137 -17.20 -2.55 16.71
C ASP A 137 -16.11 -1.45 16.80
#